data_AF-A0A1I1R930-F1
#
_entry.id   AF-A0A1I1R930-F1
#
_cell.length_a   1.000
_cell.length_b   1.000
_cell.length_c   1.000
_cell.angle_alpha   90.00
_cell.angle_beta   90.00
_cell.angle_gamma   90.00
#
_symmetry.space_group_name_H-M   'P 1'
#
loop_
_entity.id
_entity.type
_entity.pdbx_description
1 polymer ?
#
loop_
_entity_poly.entity_id
_entity_poly.type
_entity_poly.pdbx_seq_one_letter_code
_entity_poly.pdbx_strand_id
1 'polypeptide(L)' 'MTDLILHHYEASPYSEKIRTLMGFKGLSWSSVIGHRASDCAKG' A
#
# COMPACT_ATOMS: atom_id res chain seq x y z
N MET A 1 20.93 6.28 -0.01
CA MET A 1 20.01 5.17 0.30
C MET A 1 18.61 5.69 0.08
N THR A 2 17.86 5.18 -0.90
CA THR A 2 16.47 5.59 -1.17
C THR A 2 15.56 4.40 -0.92
N ASP A 3 14.90 4.38 0.23
CA ASP A 3 13.94 3.33 0.55
C ASP A 3 12.64 3.52 -0.23
N LEU A 4 12.11 2.43 -0.77
CA LEU A 4 10.86 2.42 -1.52
C LEU A 4 9.69 2.47 -0.53
N ILE A 5 8.99 3.60 -0.50
CA ILE A 5 7.80 3.79 0.32
C ILE A 5 6.58 3.85 -0.60
N LEU A 6 5.61 2.95 -0.39
CA LEU A 6 4.37 2.92 -1.13
C LEU A 6 3.23 3.46 -0.27
N HIS A 7 2.66 4.58 -0.69
CA HIS A 7 1.42 5.11 -0.15
C HIS A 7 0.23 4.49 -0.88
N HIS A 8 -0.62 3.76 -0.16
CA HIS A 8 -1.69 3.00 -0.78
C HIS A 8 -2.89 2.83 0.15
N TYR A 9 -4.03 2.42 -0.42
CA TYR A 9 -5.23 2.11 0.35
C TYR A 9 -5.40 0.60 0.40
N GLU A 10 -5.76 0.06 1.57
CA GLU A 10 -5.82 -1.38 1.76
C GLU A 10 -6.83 -2.05 0.82
N ALA A 11 -8.05 -1.50 0.76
CA ALA A 11 -9.18 -2.03 -0.01
C ALA A 11 -9.19 -1.64 -1.51
N SER A 12 -8.16 -0.97 -2.01
CA SER A 12 -8.12 -0.56 -3.42
C SER A 12 -7.55 -1.67 -4.31
N PRO A 13 -8.24 -2.09 -5.38
CA PRO A 13 -7.75 -3.14 -6.29
C PRO A 13 -6.46 -2.71 -7.03
N TYR A 14 -6.24 -1.41 -7.18
CA TYR A 14 -5.00 -0.89 -7.76
C TYR A 14 -3.80 -1.10 -6.82
N SER A 15 -4.02 -0.87 -5.52
CA SER A 15 -3.01 -1.06 -4.48
C SER A 15 -2.62 -2.54 -4.35
N GLU A 16 -3.57 -3.45 -4.50
CA GLU A 16 -3.30 -4.89 -4.51
C GLU A 16 -2.37 -5.28 -5.66
N LYS A 17 -2.64 -4.82 -6.88
CA LYS A 17 -1.78 -5.09 -8.05
C LYS A 17 -0.32 -4.67 -7.82
N ILE A 18 -0.11 -3.50 -7.22
CA ILE A 18 1.24 -3.00 -6.95
C ILE A 18 1.95 -3.86 -5.88
N ARG A 19 1.25 -4.24 -4.81
CA ARG A 19 1.78 -5.18 -3.79
C ARG A 19 2.24 -6.50 -4.40
N THR A 20 1.41 -7.09 -5.26
CA THR A 20 1.74 -8.35 -5.95
C THR A 20 2.97 -8.20 -6.84
N LEU A 21 3.07 -7.11 -7.60
CA LEU A 21 4.23 -6.85 -8.47
C LEU A 21 5.52 -6.63 -7.69
N MET A 22 5.45 -5.93 -6.55
CA MET A 22 6.62 -5.72 -5.69
C MET A 22 7.09 -7.03 -5.04
N GLY A 23 6.15 -7.86 -4.59
CA GLY A 23 6.43 -9.21 -4.09
C GLY A 23 7.02 -10.12 -5.17
N PHE A 24 6.47 -10.09 -6.39
CA PHE A 24 7.00 -10.83 -7.54
C PHE A 24 8.42 -10.40 -7.90
N LYS A 25 8.72 -9.10 -7.80
CA LYS A 25 10.06 -8.56 -8.07
C LYS A 25 11.05 -8.78 -6.91
N GLY A 26 10.60 -9.24 -5.74
CA GLY A 26 11.47 -9.46 -4.58
C GLY A 26 12.10 -8.18 -4.02
N LEU A 27 11.45 -7.03 -4.22
CA LEU A 27 11.95 -5.75 -3.72
C LEU A 27 11.63 -5.58 -2.23
N SER A 28 12.56 -5.02 -1.48
CA SER A 28 12.29 -4.54 -0.12
C SER A 28 11.66 -3.15 -0.20
N TRP A 29 10.45 -3.01 0.34
CA TRP A 29 9.68 -1.76 0.36
C TRP A 29 8.84 -1.69 1.63
N SER A 30 8.38 -0.49 1.97
CA SER A 30 7.52 -0.23 3.12
C SER A 30 6.15 0.27 2.69
N SER A 31 5.10 -0.29 3.28
CA SER A 31 3.72 0.12 3.07
C SER A 31 3.31 1.20 4.05
N VAL A 32 2.71 2.27 3.54
CA VAL A 32 2.00 3.27 4.34
C VAL A 32 0.54 3.27 3.90
N ILE A 33 -0.34 2.79 4.77
CA ILE A 33 -1.77 2.77 4.52
C ILE A 33 -2.32 4.17 4.80
N GLY A 34 -2.92 4.79 3.79
CA GLY A 34 -3.63 6.05 3.96
C GLY A 34 -5.01 5.80 4.56
N HIS A 35 -5.34 6.44 5.67
CA HIS A 35 -6.72 6.49 6.15
C HIS A 35 -7.53 7.41 5.25
N ARG A 36 -8.51 6.86 4.54
CA ARG A 36 -9.50 7.68 3.85
C ARG A 36 -10.45 8.24 4.92
N ALA A 37 -10.99 9.43 4.71
CA ALA A 37 -12.00 10.02 5.59
C ALA A 37 -13.21 9.08 5.85
N SER A 38 -13.49 8.14 4.94
CA SER A 38 -14.52 7.11 5.08
C SER A 38 -14.16 5.94 6.01
N ASP A 39 -12.88 5.77 6.37
CA ASP A 39 -12.44 4.69 7.26
C ASP A 39 -12.69 5.02 8.74
N CYS A 40 -12.91 6.30 9.06
CA CYS A 40 -13.28 6.79 10.40
C CYS A 40 -14.69 6.32 10.85
N ALA A 41 -15.51 5.76 9.96
CA ALA A 41 -16.88 5.34 10.26
C ALA A 41 -16.99 3.91 10.82
N LYS A 42 -15.88 3.23 11.11
CA LYS A 42 -15.86 1.86 11.68
C LYS A 42 -15.26 1.78 13.09
N GLY A 43 -15.38 2.85 13.88
CA GLY A 43 -15.10 2.85 15.32
C GLY A 43 -16.35 2.56 16.14
#